data_AF-A0A819ZEH1-F1
#
_entry.id   AF-A0A819ZEH1-F1
#
_cell.length_a   1.000
_cell.length_b   1.000
_cell.length_c   1.000
_cell.angle_alpha   90.00
_cell.angle_beta   90.00
_cell.angle_gamma   90.00
#
_symmetry.space_group_name_H-M   'P 1'
#
loop_
_entity.id
_entity.type
_entity.pdbx_description
1 polymer ?
#
loop_
_entity_poly.entity_id
_entity_poly.type
_entity_poly.pdbx_seq_one_letter_code
_entity_poly.pdbx_strand_id
1 'polypeptide(L)'
;YIILVKKGYQQFQEPQGSSIIKVKGVVRISIYNSNLHTGNASQALWDAADYVVPSIGGLIQIEQIWECNFDYNVKNQECFPIYKFNLLQSGDDKLSPGVNFRFVERYRSNEIDYRTTTKVYGLRFVLTIAGHGGRFDIRRLFLAIEL
;
A
#
# COMPACT_ATOMS: atom_id res chain seq x y z
N TYR A 1 -18.06 36.23 -15.76
CA TYR A 1 -17.88 34.85 -16.29
C TYR A 1 -16.77 34.09 -15.54
N ILE A 2 -15.65 34.74 -15.20
CA ILE A 2 -14.48 34.10 -14.56
C ILE A 2 -14.77 33.41 -13.21
N ILE A 3 -15.66 33.98 -12.37
CA ILE A 3 -15.99 33.45 -11.03
C ILE A 3 -16.60 32.05 -11.09
N LEU A 4 -17.50 31.80 -12.06
CA LEU A 4 -18.12 30.49 -12.28
C LEU A 4 -17.13 29.51 -12.92
N VAL A 5 -16.31 29.97 -13.87
CA VAL A 5 -15.32 29.13 -14.57
C VAL A 5 -14.21 28.65 -13.62
N LYS A 6 -13.74 29.50 -12.71
CA LYS A 6 -12.70 29.17 -11.73
C LYS A 6 -13.25 28.62 -10.40
N LYS A 7 -14.58 28.43 -10.28
CA LYS A 7 -15.25 27.97 -9.07
C LYS A 7 -14.83 28.70 -7.79
N GLY A 8 -14.62 30.02 -7.88
CA GLY A 8 -14.13 30.85 -6.76
C GLY A 8 -15.09 30.93 -5.56
N TYR A 9 -16.34 30.51 -5.75
CA TYR A 9 -17.38 30.41 -4.74
C TYR A 9 -17.28 29.13 -3.88
N GLN A 10 -16.42 28.17 -4.25
CA GLN A 10 -16.29 26.92 -3.51
C GLN A 10 -15.22 27.01 -2.42
N GLN A 11 -15.50 26.38 -1.29
CA GLN A 11 -14.48 26.01 -0.32
C GLN A 11 -13.98 24.61 -0.66
N PHE A 12 -12.66 24.47 -0.79
CA PHE A 12 -12.00 23.19 -1.07
C PHE A 12 -11.39 22.58 0.19
N GLN A 13 -11.42 21.24 0.27
CA GLN A 13 -10.75 20.46 1.29
C GLN A 13 -9.92 19.36 0.63
N GLU A 14 -8.69 19.17 1.12
CA GLU A 14 -7.72 18.22 0.56
C GLU A 14 -7.24 17.21 1.60
N PRO A 15 -8.06 16.21 1.97
CA PRO A 15 -7.64 15.18 2.92
C PRO A 15 -6.57 14.27 2.31
N GLN A 16 -5.55 13.94 3.10
CA GLN A 16 -4.53 12.96 2.74
C GLN A 16 -4.43 11.90 3.83
N GLY A 17 -4.33 10.63 3.41
CA GLY A 17 -4.11 9.50 4.29
C GLY A 17 -3.22 8.47 3.63
N SER A 18 -2.41 7.75 4.41
CA SER A 18 -1.64 6.63 3.91
C SER A 18 -1.67 5.46 4.88
N SER A 19 -1.80 4.25 4.34
CA SER A 19 -1.67 3.01 5.08
C SER A 19 -0.71 2.07 4.37
N ILE A 20 0.01 1.28 5.17
CA ILE A 20 1.01 0.34 4.68
C ILE A 20 0.54 -1.07 4.99
N ILE A 21 0.40 -1.90 3.96
CA ILE A 21 0.02 -3.31 4.08
C ILE A 21 1.23 -4.16 3.70
N LYS A 22 1.58 -5.10 4.58
CA LYS A 22 2.65 -6.09 4.37
C LYS A 22 1.98 -7.46 4.30
N VAL A 23 2.11 -8.13 3.16
CA VAL A 23 1.56 -9.48 2.99
C VAL A 23 2.70 -10.49 3.12
N LYS A 24 2.53 -11.49 3.99
CA LYS A 24 3.46 -12.61 4.16
C LYS A 24 2.70 -13.91 3.92
N GLY A 25 3.00 -14.61 2.83
CA GLY A 25 2.61 -16.02 2.68
C GLY A 25 3.49 -16.88 3.58
N VAL A 26 2.91 -17.76 4.39
CA VAL A 26 3.66 -18.77 5.15
C VAL A 26 2.97 -20.10 4.99
N VAL A 27 3.58 -21.00 4.21
CA VAL A 27 3.16 -22.40 4.16
C VAL A 27 3.97 -23.16 5.21
N ARG A 28 3.31 -23.72 6.22
CA ARG A 28 3.94 -24.65 7.18
C ARG A 28 3.75 -26.07 6.67
N ILE A 29 4.84 -26.73 6.30
CA ILE A 29 4.85 -28.16 6.03
C ILE A 29 5.22 -28.88 7.33
N SER A 30 4.30 -29.66 7.90
CA SER A 30 4.63 -30.59 8.99
C SER A 30 4.98 -31.96 8.39
N ILE A 31 6.26 -32.32 8.42
CA ILE A 31 6.70 -33.65 8.04
C ILE A 31 6.54 -34.55 9.27
N TYR A 32 5.57 -35.47 9.23
CA TYR A 32 5.48 -36.56 10.21
C TYR A 32 6.11 -37.82 9.59
N ASN A 33 7.24 -38.25 10.17
CA ASN A 33 8.02 -39.45 9.81
C ASN A 33 8.27 -39.68 8.31
N SER A 34 9.22 -38.93 7.74
CA SER A 34 9.95 -39.40 6.56
C SER A 34 11.30 -39.95 6.99
N ASN A 35 11.45 -41.27 6.98
CA ASN A 35 12.76 -41.94 6.99
C ASN A 35 13.47 -41.70 5.64
N LEU A 36 13.70 -40.44 5.30
CA LEU A 36 14.44 -40.01 4.14
C LEU A 36 15.71 -39.34 4.66
N HIS A 37 16.82 -40.05 4.58
CA HIS A 37 18.15 -39.47 4.77
C HIS A 37 18.40 -38.47 3.63
N THR A 38 17.98 -37.23 3.81
CA THR A 38 18.48 -36.11 3.02
C THR A 38 18.97 -35.07 4.01
N GLY A 39 20.29 -35.06 4.19
CA GLY A 39 20.98 -33.93 4.78
C GLY A 39 20.57 -32.65 4.04
N ASN A 40 20.24 -31.61 4.80
CA ASN A 40 20.08 -30.24 4.35
C ASN A 40 19.06 -29.99 3.23
N ALA A 41 17.77 -30.19 3.49
CA ALA A 41 16.73 -29.36 2.86
C ALA A 41 15.39 -29.56 3.57
N SER A 42 14.97 -28.56 4.34
CA SER A 42 13.57 -28.16 4.26
C SER A 42 13.30 -27.89 2.78
N GLN A 43 12.75 -28.86 2.05
CA GLN A 43 12.35 -28.65 0.66
C GLN A 43 11.32 -27.53 0.68
N ALA A 44 11.76 -26.32 0.35
CA ALA A 44 10.90 -25.20 0.09
C ALA A 44 10.14 -25.55 -1.18
N LEU A 45 8.96 -26.16 -1.00
CA LEU A 45 8.05 -26.42 -2.10
C LEU A 45 7.55 -25.05 -2.56
N TRP A 46 8.06 -24.59 -3.70
CA TRP A 46 7.63 -23.35 -4.33
C TRP A 46 6.12 -23.41 -4.56
N ASP A 47 5.38 -22.49 -3.95
CA ASP A 47 3.93 -22.37 -4.17
C ASP A 47 3.65 -21.34 -5.28
N ALA A 48 2.42 -21.24 -5.76
CA ALA A 48 2.03 -20.25 -6.77
C ALA A 48 2.38 -18.81 -6.35
N ALA A 49 2.41 -18.53 -5.05
CA ALA A 49 2.83 -17.24 -4.50
C ALA A 49 4.31 -16.90 -4.78
N ASP A 50 5.19 -17.90 -4.90
CA ASP A 50 6.61 -17.68 -5.15
C ASP A 50 6.93 -17.29 -6.60
N TYR A 51 6.02 -17.58 -7.55
CA TYR A 51 6.11 -17.08 -8.92
C TYR A 51 5.73 -15.59 -9.05
N VAL A 52 4.89 -15.09 -8.14
CA VAL A 52 4.33 -13.73 -8.21
C VAL A 52 5.26 -12.73 -7.51
N VAL A 53 6.06 -13.18 -6.55
CA VAL A 53 6.97 -12.31 -5.79
C VAL A 53 8.34 -12.27 -6.49
N PRO A 54 8.83 -11.08 -6.91
CA PRO A 54 10.17 -10.96 -7.48
C PRO A 54 11.24 -11.44 -6.49
N SER A 55 12.37 -11.94 -7.01
CA SER A 55 13.49 -12.47 -6.20
C SER A 55 14.03 -11.50 -5.14
N ILE A 56 13.81 -10.20 -5.31
CA ILE A 56 14.22 -9.12 -4.39
C ILE A 56 13.04 -8.51 -3.62
N GLY A 57 11.80 -8.93 -3.88
CA GLY A 57 10.58 -8.27 -3.40
C GLY A 57 10.25 -6.98 -4.17
N GLY A 58 9.18 -6.29 -3.77
CA GLY A 58 8.69 -5.12 -4.51
C GLY A 58 7.84 -4.16 -3.66
N LEU A 59 7.86 -2.88 -4.03
CA LEU A 59 7.07 -1.81 -3.41
C LEU A 59 6.03 -1.32 -4.41
N ILE A 60 4.76 -1.56 -4.12
CA ILE A 60 3.64 -1.16 -4.97
C ILE A 60 2.88 -0.06 -4.24
N GLN A 61 2.72 1.09 -4.88
CA GLN A 61 1.82 2.13 -4.42
C GLN A 61 0.48 2.00 -5.12
N ILE A 62 -0.59 2.02 -4.32
CA ILE A 62 -1.96 2.10 -4.77
C ILE A 62 -2.44 3.49 -4.37
N GLU A 63 -2.72 4.34 -5.35
CA GLU A 63 -3.22 5.68 -5.12
C GLU A 63 -4.72 5.71 -5.39
N GLN A 64 -5.49 6.13 -4.40
CA GLN A 64 -6.94 6.27 -4.46
C GLN A 64 -7.29 7.75 -4.40
N ILE A 65 -7.68 8.32 -5.54
CA ILE A 65 -7.92 9.75 -5.71
C ILE A 65 -9.42 10.01 -5.76
N TRP A 66 -9.91 10.90 -4.92
CA TRP A 66 -11.31 11.33 -4.87
C TRP A 66 -11.44 12.77 -5.32
N GLU A 67 -12.12 13.01 -6.44
CA GLU A 67 -12.42 14.36 -6.94
C GLU A 67 -13.92 14.61 -6.83
N CYS A 68 -14.36 15.13 -5.69
CA CYS A 68 -15.78 15.31 -5.38
C CYS A 68 -16.21 16.78 -5.50
N ASN A 69 -17.42 16.98 -6.01
CA ASN A 69 -18.12 18.26 -5.92
C ASN A 69 -19.42 18.06 -5.15
N PHE A 70 -19.55 18.74 -4.02
CA PHE A 70 -20.67 18.60 -3.10
C PHE A 70 -21.71 19.72 -3.25
N ASP A 71 -21.71 20.42 -4.38
CA ASP A 71 -22.73 21.41 -4.71
C ASP A 71 -24.11 20.74 -4.85
N TYR A 72 -25.12 21.23 -4.13
CA TYR A 72 -26.47 20.65 -4.07
C TYR A 72 -27.16 20.49 -5.44
N ASN A 73 -26.84 21.35 -6.39
CA ASN A 73 -27.41 21.30 -7.75
C ASN A 73 -26.75 20.29 -8.68
N VAL A 74 -25.68 19.62 -8.25
CA VAL A 74 -25.00 18.59 -9.04
C VAL A 74 -25.48 17.21 -8.58
N LYS A 75 -26.78 16.95 -8.76
CA LYS A 75 -27.44 15.72 -8.26
C LYS A 75 -26.97 14.42 -8.94
N ASN A 76 -26.22 14.51 -10.03
CA ASN A 76 -25.72 13.36 -10.79
C ASN A 76 -24.19 13.20 -10.72
N GLN A 77 -23.49 13.89 -9.81
CA GLN A 77 -22.07 13.65 -9.64
C GLN A 77 -21.85 12.41 -8.77
N GLU A 78 -21.64 11.29 -9.43
CA GLU A 78 -21.08 10.11 -8.80
C GLU A 78 -19.63 10.42 -8.41
N CYS A 79 -19.37 10.60 -7.11
CA CYS A 79 -18.00 10.71 -6.63
C CYS A 79 -17.45 9.30 -6.42
N PHE A 80 -16.69 8.82 -7.39
CA PHE A 80 -15.99 7.54 -7.32
C PHE A 80 -14.48 7.75 -7.31
N PRO A 81 -13.75 6.84 -6.65
CA PRO A 81 -12.30 6.93 -6.61
C PRO A 81 -11.69 6.54 -7.95
N ILE A 82 -10.64 7.25 -8.33
CA ILE A 82 -9.73 6.86 -9.40
C ILE A 82 -8.57 6.10 -8.76
N TYR A 83 -8.35 4.86 -9.20
CA TYR A 83 -7.23 4.04 -8.74
C TYR A 83 -6.04 4.16 -9.70
N LYS A 84 -4.85 4.40 -9.15
CA LYS A 84 -3.58 4.33 -9.89
C LYS A 84 -2.63 3.37 -9.19
N PHE A 85 -1.89 2.59 -9.98
CA PHE A 85 -0.94 1.61 -9.48
C PHE A 85 0.45 2.01 -9.95
N ASN A 86 1.36 2.28 -9.02
CA ASN A 86 2.73 2.64 -9.31
C ASN A 86 3.67 1.60 -8.71
N LEU A 87 4.58 1.07 -9.50
CA LEU A 87 5.71 0.31 -8.98
C LEU A 87 6.77 1.32 -8.53
N LEU A 88 6.97 1.47 -7.22
CA LEU A 88 7.91 2.43 -6.65
C LEU A 88 9.36 1.94 -6.65
N GLN A 89 9.69 1.00 -7.53
CA GLN A 89 11.01 0.43 -7.61
C GLN A 89 11.85 1.25 -8.60
N SER A 90 12.63 2.18 -8.05
CA SER A 90 13.62 2.91 -8.82
C SER A 90 14.70 1.94 -9.28
N GLY A 91 14.89 1.80 -10.59
CA GLY A 91 15.87 0.90 -11.20
C GLY A 91 17.34 1.21 -10.84
N ASP A 92 17.59 2.23 -10.01
CA ASP A 92 18.92 2.73 -9.67
C ASP A 92 19.22 2.76 -8.15
N ASP A 93 18.33 2.20 -7.30
CA ASP A 93 18.55 2.16 -5.85
C ASP A 93 19.58 1.09 -5.45
N LYS A 94 20.87 1.43 -5.60
CA LYS A 94 22.03 0.60 -5.17
C LYS A 94 22.03 0.25 -3.68
N LEU A 95 21.24 0.96 -2.87
CA LEU A 95 21.31 0.88 -1.40
C LEU A 95 20.39 -0.19 -0.79
N SER A 96 19.37 -0.68 -1.51
CA SER A 96 18.58 -1.88 -1.16
C SER A 96 17.62 -2.23 -2.31
N PRO A 97 18.05 -3.03 -3.30
CA PRO A 97 17.13 -3.51 -4.33
C PRO A 97 16.04 -4.36 -3.67
N GLY A 98 14.80 -3.87 -3.77
CA GLY A 98 13.58 -4.57 -3.36
C GLY A 98 13.21 -4.48 -1.87
N VAL A 99 12.21 -5.25 -1.46
CA VAL A 99 11.60 -5.19 -0.12
C VAL A 99 11.85 -6.48 0.64
N ASN A 100 12.52 -6.36 1.79
CA ASN A 100 12.74 -7.47 2.71
C ASN A 100 12.18 -7.19 4.10
N PHE A 101 11.82 -8.27 4.79
CA PHE A 101 11.38 -8.27 6.17
C PHE A 101 12.24 -9.26 6.95
N ARG A 102 12.61 -8.90 8.18
CA ARG A 102 13.33 -9.79 9.10
C ARG A 102 12.46 -10.01 10.32
N PHE A 103 12.35 -11.26 10.74
CA PHE A 103 11.72 -11.62 12.01
C PHE A 103 12.61 -12.61 12.75
N VAL A 104 12.49 -12.62 14.06
CA VAL A 104 13.27 -13.47 14.95
C VAL A 104 12.31 -14.36 15.72
N GLU A 105 12.48 -15.66 15.55
CA GLU A 105 11.79 -16.66 16.36
C GLU A 105 12.74 -17.06 17.49
N ARG A 106 12.29 -16.88 18.73
CA ARG A 106 13.05 -17.26 19.93
C ARG A 106 12.39 -18.49 20.53
N TYR A 107 13.18 -19.49 20.88
CA TYR A 107 12.69 -20.69 21.54
C TYR A 107 13.74 -21.19 22.53
N ARG A 108 13.26 -21.83 23.59
CA ARG A 108 14.09 -22.37 24.66
C ARG A 108 14.07 -23.88 24.58
N SER A 109 15.24 -24.51 24.61
CA SER A 109 15.37 -25.96 24.65
C SER A 109 16.48 -26.32 25.64
N ASN A 110 16.19 -27.22 26.59
CA ASN A 110 17.12 -27.67 27.62
C ASN A 110 17.85 -26.50 28.34
N GLU A 111 17.11 -25.50 28.81
CA GLU A 111 17.61 -24.29 29.48
C GLU A 111 18.51 -23.36 28.66
N ILE A 112 18.78 -23.69 27.39
CA ILE A 112 19.52 -22.85 26.46
C ILE A 112 18.52 -22.07 25.58
N ASP A 113 18.76 -20.77 25.46
CA ASP A 113 17.98 -19.89 24.60
C ASP A 113 18.52 -19.92 23.17
N TYR A 114 17.67 -20.30 22.23
CA TYR A 114 17.95 -20.30 20.80
C TYR A 114 17.20 -19.18 20.08
N ARG A 115 17.80 -18.69 18.99
CA ARG A 115 17.16 -17.75 18.09
C ARG A 115 17.36 -18.16 16.64
N THR A 116 16.28 -18.15 15.86
CA THR A 116 16.31 -18.26 14.40
C THR A 116 15.93 -16.91 13.82
N THR A 117 16.83 -16.31 13.06
CA THR A 117 16.55 -15.06 12.34
C THR A 117 16.24 -15.39 10.90
N THR A 118 15.05 -15.06 10.46
CA THR A 118 14.59 -15.34 9.10
C THR A 118 14.45 -14.04 8.34
N LYS A 119 15.12 -13.95 7.18
CA LYS A 119 14.96 -12.88 6.20
C LYS A 119 14.04 -13.38 5.09
N VAL A 120 12.97 -12.64 4.83
CA VAL A 120 12.03 -12.93 3.74
C VAL A 120 11.94 -11.75 2.79
N TYR A 121 11.71 -12.03 1.52
CA TYR A 121 11.44 -11.05 0.47
C TYR A 121 9.95 -11.11 0.14
N GLY A 122 9.34 -9.95 -0.13
CA GLY A 122 7.89 -9.88 -0.31
C GLY A 122 7.45 -8.58 -0.94
N LEU A 123 6.13 -8.44 -1.08
CA LEU A 123 5.51 -7.22 -1.57
C LEU A 123 5.07 -6.32 -0.40
N ARG A 124 5.39 -5.03 -0.49
CA ARG A 124 4.83 -4.00 0.37
C ARG A 124 3.88 -3.14 -0.45
N PHE A 125 2.64 -3.04 0.01
CA PHE A 125 1.65 -2.15 -0.57
C PHE A 125 1.59 -0.86 0.24
N VAL A 126 1.62 0.28 -0.44
CA VAL A 126 1.38 1.59 0.16
C VAL A 126 0.09 2.10 -0.44
N LEU A 127 -0.98 2.13 0.35
CA LEU A 127 -2.24 2.74 -0.05
C LEU A 127 -2.16 4.22 0.32
N THR A 128 -2.28 5.10 -0.67
CA THR A 128 -2.38 6.55 -0.48
C THR A 128 -3.77 6.99 -0.90
N ILE A 129 -4.48 7.63 0.01
CA ILE A 129 -5.81 8.20 -0.24
C ILE A 129 -5.62 9.71 -0.33
N ALA A 130 -5.96 10.28 -1.48
CA ALA A 130 -6.01 11.71 -1.69
C ALA A 130 -7.45 12.09 -2.00
N GLY A 131 -7.95 13.14 -1.37
CA GLY A 131 -9.23 13.73 -1.72
C GLY A 131 -9.06 15.18 -2.12
N HIS A 132 -9.89 15.64 -3.04
CA HIS A 132 -10.12 17.03 -3.36
C HIS A 132 -11.63 17.21 -3.45
N GLY A 133 -12.18 17.98 -2.52
CA GLY A 133 -13.62 18.14 -2.36
C GLY A 133 -14.00 19.60 -2.34
N GLY A 134 -14.84 20.04 -3.28
CA GLY A 134 -15.38 21.40 -3.32
C GLY A 134 -16.84 21.45 -2.88
N ARG A 135 -17.23 22.45 -2.09
CA ARG A 135 -18.63 22.76 -1.77
C ARG A 135 -18.88 24.25 -1.87
N PHE A 136 -20.08 24.64 -2.32
CA PHE A 136 -20.58 26.00 -2.26
C PHE A 136 -20.44 26.61 -0.86
N ASP A 137 -19.78 27.77 -0.79
CA ASP A 137 -19.68 28.59 0.41
C ASP A 137 -20.06 30.04 0.06
N ILE A 138 -21.12 30.53 0.69
CA ILE A 138 -21.64 31.88 0.47
C ILE A 138 -20.60 32.97 0.80
N ARG A 139 -19.71 32.74 1.77
CA ARG A 139 -18.66 33.71 2.13
C ARG A 139 -17.63 33.83 1.01
N ARG A 140 -17.21 32.70 0.44
CA ARG A 140 -16.31 32.63 -0.71
C ARG A 140 -16.93 33.30 -1.94
N LEU A 141 -18.24 33.14 -2.13
CA LEU A 141 -18.97 33.83 -3.21
C LEU A 141 -18.88 35.34 -3.07
N PHE A 142 -19.17 35.91 -1.89
CA PHE A 142 -19.08 37.35 -1.67
C PHE A 142 -17.64 37.87 -1.87
N LEU A 143 -16.64 37.19 -1.31
CA LEU A 143 -15.22 37.52 -1.53
C LEU A 143 -14.83 37.50 -3.01
N ALA A 144 -15.39 36.58 -3.79
CA ALA A 144 -15.08 36.45 -5.22
C ALA A 144 -15.80 37.48 -6.10
N ILE A 145 -16.86 38.13 -5.61
CA ILE A 145 -17.60 39.18 -6.32
C ILE A 145 -17.03 40.57 -6.01
N GLU A 146 -16.45 40.73 -4.82
CA GLU A 146 -15.86 41.99 -4.33
C GLU A 146 -14.43 42.24 -4.85
N LEU A 147 -13.86 41.29 -5.59
CA LEU A 147 -12.58 41.34 -6.32
C LEU A 147 -12.79 41.45 -7.83
#